data_AF-A0A2V9BZC4-F1
#
_entry.id   AF-A0A2V9BZC4-F1
#
_cell.length_a   1.000
_cell.length_b   1.000
_cell.length_c   1.000
_cell.angle_alpha   90.00
_cell.angle_beta   90.00
_cell.angle_gamma   90.00
#
_symmetry.space_group_name_H-M   'P 1'
#
loop_
_entity.id
_entity.type
_entity.pdbx_description
1 polymer ?
#
loop_
_entity_poly.entity_id
_entity_poly.type
_entity_poly.pdbx_seq_one_letter_code
_entity_poly.pdbx_strand_id
1 'polypeptide(L)'
;MKLSTRYTIFVLAALFVTAGITFLSMPTGAQGNAWQIVRAEYGTKNQHNDVTGMVNDLVGRGGVNGRVAVNNQTMGGDPAVGAEKHLRIWARNRRNEEREFDFREGGFIEVATFNVRRDRDDWNDRRDNSGDRDRDDYPGVRIVRAYYGWQGNTVNVTEALRSRMRDGQISFVVTNSAMGGDPAVGADKVLVVIYRYQGRESAAIVREGNTLTIP
;
A
#
# COMPACT_ATOMS: atom_id res chain seq x y z
N MET A 1 32.80 -52.45 35.64
CA MET A 1 32.69 -53.08 34.29
C MET A 1 33.38 -52.16 33.30
N LYS A 2 34.39 -52.68 32.57
CA LYS A 2 35.18 -51.95 31.56
C LYS A 2 34.61 -52.21 30.17
N LEU A 3 34.96 -51.29 29.26
CA LEU A 3 34.82 -51.28 27.79
C LEU A 3 33.41 -50.95 27.26
N SER A 4 33.21 -50.07 26.29
CA SER A 4 34.12 -49.18 25.54
C SER A 4 33.26 -48.38 24.54
N THR A 5 33.82 -47.29 23.99
CA THR A 5 33.64 -46.85 22.58
C THR A 5 32.37 -46.01 22.26
N ARG A 6 32.39 -44.80 21.68
CA ARG A 6 33.41 -43.91 21.07
C ARG A 6 32.79 -42.52 20.76
N TYR A 7 33.63 -41.47 20.82
CA TYR A 7 33.74 -40.21 20.02
C TYR A 7 32.44 -39.42 19.64
N THR A 8 32.35 -38.09 19.71
CA THR A 8 33.31 -37.09 19.17
C THR A 8 32.95 -35.68 19.67
N ILE A 9 33.97 -34.89 19.99
CA ILE A 9 33.96 -33.44 20.26
C ILE A 9 33.80 -32.68 18.93
N PHE A 10 33.07 -31.57 18.88
CA PHE A 10 33.46 -30.36 18.13
C PHE A 10 32.74 -29.11 18.65
N VAL A 11 33.54 -28.16 19.15
CA VAL A 11 33.20 -26.75 19.36
C VAL A 11 33.25 -26.06 18.00
N LEU A 12 32.25 -25.24 17.67
CA LEU A 12 32.38 -24.21 16.64
C LEU A 12 31.72 -22.91 17.10
N ALA A 13 32.59 -21.95 17.43
CA ALA A 13 32.28 -20.53 17.45
C ALA A 13 32.08 -20.04 16.00
N ALA A 14 31.10 -19.17 15.79
CA ALA A 14 31.03 -18.34 14.59
C ALA A 14 30.76 -16.89 15.00
N LEU A 15 31.82 -16.09 14.93
CA LEU A 15 31.85 -14.64 14.93
C LEU A 15 31.02 -14.09 13.76
N PHE A 16 30.10 -13.16 13.99
CA PHE A 16 29.65 -12.25 12.94
C PHE A 16 30.48 -10.98 12.99
N VAL A 17 31.49 -10.93 12.13
CA VAL A 17 32.31 -9.75 11.86
C VAL A 17 31.51 -8.75 11.03
N THR A 18 31.48 -7.50 11.48
CA THR A 18 31.07 -6.32 10.73
C THR A 18 32.14 -5.92 9.71
N ALA A 19 31.77 -5.73 8.44
CA ALA A 19 32.30 -4.66 7.54
C ALA A 19 31.73 -4.80 6.12
N GLY A 20 31.32 -3.67 5.53
CA GLY A 20 31.21 -3.49 4.08
C GLY A 20 29.89 -2.91 3.60
N ILE A 21 29.73 -1.59 3.66
CA ILE A 21 28.81 -0.89 2.75
C ILE A 21 29.44 -1.00 1.36
N THR A 22 28.95 -1.93 0.54
CA THR A 22 29.25 -1.95 -0.89
C THR A 22 28.23 -1.06 -1.59
N PHE A 23 28.69 0.05 -2.17
CA PHE A 23 27.95 0.76 -3.19
C PHE A 23 27.90 -0.14 -4.44
N LEU A 24 26.85 -0.94 -4.57
CA LEU A 24 26.58 -1.65 -5.82
C LEU A 24 26.03 -0.66 -6.84
N SER A 25 26.84 -0.32 -7.84
CA SER A 25 26.38 0.25 -9.10
C SER A 25 25.33 -0.68 -9.69
N MET A 26 24.06 -0.27 -9.66
CA MET A 26 22.97 -1.08 -10.19
C MET A 26 23.05 -1.10 -11.73
N PRO A 27 23.17 -2.27 -12.36
CA PRO A 27 22.98 -2.37 -13.81
C PRO A 27 21.52 -2.02 -14.11
N THR A 28 21.33 -1.04 -14.98
CA THR A 28 20.04 -0.72 -15.60
C THR A 28 19.57 -1.89 -16.46
N GLY A 29 18.93 -2.86 -15.83
CA GLY A 29 18.20 -3.95 -16.47
C GLY A 29 16.73 -3.86 -16.07
N ALA A 30 15.92 -3.22 -16.90
CA ALA A 30 14.48 -3.39 -16.85
C ALA A 30 14.15 -4.83 -17.26
N GLN A 31 13.99 -5.75 -16.31
CA GLN A 31 13.26 -7.04 -16.33
C GLN A 31 13.87 -8.01 -15.28
N GLY A 32 13.10 -8.43 -14.27
CA GLY A 32 13.47 -9.65 -13.52
C GLY A 32 12.89 -9.87 -12.11
N ASN A 33 12.79 -8.85 -11.26
CA ASN A 33 12.72 -9.07 -9.80
C ASN A 33 11.46 -8.53 -9.11
N ALA A 34 10.35 -8.38 -9.83
CA ALA A 34 9.14 -7.86 -9.23
C ALA A 34 8.42 -8.96 -8.43
N TRP A 35 8.11 -8.65 -7.16
CA TRP A 35 7.45 -9.58 -6.24
C TRP A 35 5.93 -9.50 -6.41
N GLN A 36 5.26 -10.64 -6.56
CA GLN A 36 3.80 -10.73 -6.55
C GLN A 36 3.33 -10.89 -5.11
N ILE A 37 2.50 -9.96 -4.63
CA ILE A 37 1.90 -10.07 -3.29
C ILE A 37 0.96 -11.28 -3.26
N VAL A 38 1.22 -12.22 -2.36
CA VAL A 38 0.37 -13.40 -2.13
C VAL A 38 -0.53 -13.15 -0.93
N ARG A 39 0.02 -12.56 0.13
CA ARG A 39 -0.69 -12.27 1.38
C ARG A 39 -0.12 -11.04 2.04
N ALA A 40 -0.96 -10.27 2.73
CA ALA A 40 -0.52 -9.18 3.59
C ALA A 40 -1.35 -9.12 4.89
N GLU A 41 -0.67 -8.95 6.01
CA GLU A 41 -1.27 -8.79 7.33
C GLU A 41 -0.77 -7.51 7.99
N TYR A 42 -1.66 -6.73 8.58
CA TYR A 42 -1.31 -5.54 9.34
C TYR A 42 -1.73 -5.68 10.80
N GLY A 43 -0.81 -5.45 11.74
CA GLY A 43 -1.08 -5.45 13.17
C GLY A 43 0.09 -5.95 14.00
N THR A 44 -0.21 -6.55 15.15
CA THR A 44 0.75 -7.22 16.02
C THR A 44 0.79 -8.72 15.74
N LYS A 45 1.73 -9.44 16.36
CA LYS A 45 1.84 -10.90 16.24
C LYS A 45 0.54 -11.65 16.60
N ASN A 46 -0.19 -11.15 17.60
CA ASN A 46 -1.39 -11.82 18.13
C ASN A 46 -2.71 -11.21 17.64
N GLN A 47 -2.67 -10.03 17.03
CA GLN A 47 -3.86 -9.29 16.59
C GLN A 47 -3.55 -8.55 15.30
N HIS A 48 -4.12 -9.01 14.19
CA HIS A 48 -3.85 -8.49 12.85
C HIS A 48 -5.08 -8.58 11.96
N ASN A 49 -5.14 -7.67 10.99
CA ASN A 49 -6.13 -7.67 9.91
C ASN A 49 -5.48 -8.23 8.64
N ASP A 50 -6.22 -9.03 7.89
CA ASP A 50 -5.85 -9.35 6.51
C ASP A 50 -6.09 -8.11 5.63
N VAL A 51 -5.01 -7.61 5.03
CA VAL A 51 -5.00 -6.43 4.17
C VAL A 51 -4.53 -6.78 2.75
N THR A 52 -4.49 -8.05 2.40
CA THR A 52 -3.96 -8.55 1.11
C THR A 52 -4.58 -7.83 -0.09
N GLY A 53 -5.92 -7.69 -0.11
CA GLY A 53 -6.62 -6.99 -1.17
C GLY A 53 -6.30 -5.50 -1.22
N MET A 54 -6.20 -4.85 -0.06
CA MET A 54 -5.91 -3.41 0.04
C MET A 54 -4.48 -3.09 -0.42
N VAL A 55 -3.50 -3.88 0.01
CA VAL A 55 -2.10 -3.66 -0.39
C VAL A 55 -1.92 -3.94 -1.88
N ASN A 56 -2.54 -5.00 -2.42
CA ASN A 56 -2.54 -5.24 -3.87
C ASN A 56 -3.12 -4.05 -4.65
N ASP A 57 -4.20 -3.46 -4.15
CA ASP A 57 -4.87 -2.32 -4.76
C ASP A 57 -3.98 -1.06 -4.76
N LEU A 58 -3.46 -0.69 -3.59
CA LEU A 58 -2.61 0.49 -3.42
C LEU A 58 -1.33 0.40 -4.26
N VAL A 59 -0.68 -0.77 -4.24
CA VAL A 59 0.53 -1.03 -5.02
C VAL A 59 0.21 -1.08 -6.50
N GLY A 60 -0.84 -1.80 -6.90
CA GLY A 60 -1.26 -1.91 -8.30
C GLY A 60 -1.61 -0.57 -8.95
N ARG A 61 -2.12 0.38 -8.16
CA ARG A 61 -2.45 1.75 -8.61
C ARG A 61 -1.29 2.73 -8.60
N GLY A 62 -0.08 2.28 -8.23
CA GLY A 62 1.12 3.13 -8.23
C GLY A 62 1.38 3.87 -6.91
N GLY A 63 0.49 3.75 -5.92
CA GLY A 63 0.57 4.50 -4.67
C GLY A 63 0.62 6.03 -4.86
N VAL A 64 1.24 6.70 -3.90
CA VAL A 64 1.55 8.13 -3.87
C VAL A 64 3.03 8.31 -4.20
N ASN A 65 3.35 9.00 -5.29
CA ASN A 65 4.74 9.15 -5.77
C ASN A 65 5.53 7.83 -5.80
N GLY A 66 4.88 6.71 -6.14
CA GLY A 66 5.51 5.38 -6.15
C GLY A 66 5.63 4.71 -4.78
N ARG A 67 4.97 5.24 -3.76
CA ARG A 67 5.03 4.73 -2.37
C ARG A 67 3.66 4.54 -1.76
N VAL A 68 3.53 3.56 -0.87
CA VAL A 68 2.34 3.39 -0.03
C VAL A 68 2.78 3.55 1.41
N ALA A 69 2.23 4.54 2.12
CA ALA A 69 2.48 4.70 3.55
C ALA A 69 1.91 3.49 4.31
N VAL A 70 2.55 3.09 5.40
CA VAL A 70 2.09 2.00 6.27
C VAL A 70 1.49 2.61 7.52
N ASN A 71 0.17 2.73 7.59
CA ASN A 71 -0.55 3.28 8.74
C ASN A 71 -1.98 2.76 8.81
N ASN A 72 -2.67 3.04 9.92
CA ASN A 72 -4.07 2.66 10.12
C ASN A 72 -5.00 3.05 8.95
N GLN A 73 -4.83 4.24 8.38
CA GLN A 73 -5.68 4.75 7.30
C GLN A 73 -5.48 3.98 6.00
N THR A 74 -4.27 3.52 5.70
CA THR A 74 -3.92 2.77 4.48
C THR A 74 -4.03 1.26 4.65
N MET A 75 -4.19 0.77 5.88
CA MET A 75 -4.27 -0.65 6.22
C MET A 75 -5.64 -1.06 6.78
N GLY A 76 -6.68 -0.28 6.47
CA GLY A 76 -8.07 -0.65 6.74
C GLY A 76 -8.51 -0.50 8.20
N GLY A 77 -7.80 0.32 8.99
CA GLY A 77 -8.10 0.66 10.38
C GLY A 77 -6.98 0.28 11.35
N ASP A 78 -7.21 0.53 12.64
CA ASP A 78 -6.30 0.11 13.71
C ASP A 78 -6.69 -1.27 14.24
N PRO A 79 -5.93 -2.34 13.96
CA PRO A 79 -6.18 -3.66 14.53
C PRO A 79 -5.83 -3.73 16.01
N ALA A 80 -4.93 -2.89 16.53
CA ALA A 80 -4.37 -3.00 17.88
C ALA A 80 -3.98 -1.61 18.41
N VAL A 81 -4.95 -0.91 19.00
CA VAL A 81 -4.81 0.48 19.45
C VAL A 81 -3.70 0.61 20.49
N GLY A 82 -2.79 1.55 20.27
CA GLY A 82 -1.68 1.86 21.19
C GLY A 82 -0.49 0.89 21.13
N ALA A 83 -0.54 -0.13 20.26
CA ALA A 83 0.58 -1.04 20.01
C ALA A 83 1.37 -0.65 18.76
N GLU A 84 2.68 -0.98 18.74
CA GLU A 84 3.50 -0.92 17.53
C GLU A 84 3.03 -2.01 16.56
N LYS A 85 2.58 -1.59 15.37
CA LYS A 85 2.05 -2.47 14.34
C LYS A 85 3.03 -2.61 13.19
N HIS A 86 2.98 -3.77 12.55
CA HIS A 86 3.77 -4.08 11.38
C HIS A 86 2.86 -4.55 10.26
N LEU A 87 3.20 -4.15 9.03
CA LEU A 87 2.70 -4.76 7.82
C LEU A 87 3.68 -5.86 7.40
N ARG A 88 3.19 -7.09 7.37
CA ARG A 88 3.91 -8.27 6.87
C ARG A 88 3.33 -8.66 5.53
N ILE A 89 4.16 -8.72 4.50
CA ILE A 89 3.78 -9.09 3.13
C ILE A 89 4.53 -10.35 2.74
N TRP A 90 3.81 -11.43 2.47
CA TRP A 90 4.35 -12.60 1.80
C TRP A 90 4.17 -12.43 0.30
N ALA A 91 5.28 -12.49 -0.43
CA ALA A 91 5.28 -12.30 -1.86
C ALA A 91 6.11 -13.38 -2.54
N ARG A 92 5.76 -13.66 -3.79
CA ARG A 92 6.38 -14.70 -4.60
C ARG A 92 6.92 -14.12 -5.90
N ASN A 93 8.09 -14.53 -6.34
CA ASN A 93 8.64 -14.10 -7.62
C ASN A 93 8.36 -15.13 -8.74
N ARG A 94 8.84 -14.85 -9.96
CA ARG A 94 8.65 -15.73 -11.13
C ARG A 94 9.32 -17.10 -11.01
N ARG A 95 10.26 -17.26 -10.09
CA ARG A 95 10.96 -18.53 -9.80
C ARG A 95 10.25 -19.34 -8.71
N ASN A 96 9.06 -18.91 -8.28
CA ASN A 96 8.33 -19.43 -7.12
C ASN A 96 9.09 -19.31 -5.80
N GLU A 97 10.10 -18.45 -5.72
CA GLU A 97 10.73 -18.13 -4.44
C GLU A 97 9.77 -17.24 -3.66
N GLU A 98 9.55 -17.58 -2.39
CA GLU A 98 8.73 -16.81 -1.47
C GLU A 98 9.61 -15.97 -0.55
N ARG A 99 9.15 -14.75 -0.27
CA ARG A 99 9.82 -13.83 0.64
C ARG A 99 8.81 -13.07 1.47
N GLU A 100 9.14 -12.90 2.74
CA GLU A 100 8.44 -12.00 3.65
C GLU A 100 9.10 -10.62 3.65
N PHE A 101 8.28 -9.58 3.58
CA PHE A 101 8.66 -8.19 3.77
C PHE A 101 7.95 -7.65 5.00
N ASP A 102 8.70 -7.06 5.92
CA ASP A 102 8.17 -6.47 7.15
C ASP A 102 8.38 -4.96 7.11
N PHE A 103 7.30 -4.20 7.37
CA PHE A 103 7.32 -2.75 7.42
C PHE A 103 6.67 -2.28 8.72
N ARG A 104 7.39 -1.45 9.47
CA ARG A 104 6.83 -0.78 10.65
C ARG A 104 5.74 0.21 10.27
N GLU A 105 4.78 0.41 11.17
CA GLU A 105 3.86 1.54 11.12
C GLU A 105 4.64 2.87 11.05
N GLY A 106 4.20 3.78 10.19
CA GLY A 106 4.90 5.01 9.80
C GLY A 106 5.90 4.82 8.65
N GLY A 107 6.21 3.58 8.25
CA GLY A 107 7.08 3.25 7.12
C GLY A 107 6.41 3.39 5.75
N PHE A 108 7.13 2.96 4.70
CA PHE A 108 6.65 3.00 3.32
C PHE A 108 6.96 1.71 2.57
N ILE A 109 6.00 1.30 1.74
CA ILE A 109 6.18 0.28 0.70
C ILE A 109 6.60 1.00 -0.57
N GLU A 110 7.76 0.63 -1.13
CA GLU A 110 8.16 1.08 -2.47
C GLU A 110 7.43 0.25 -3.51
N VAL A 111 6.52 0.88 -4.25
CA VAL A 111 5.62 0.20 -5.21
C VAL A 111 6.41 -0.53 -6.30
N ALA A 112 7.55 0.01 -6.72
CA ALA A 112 8.44 -0.60 -7.69
C ALA A 112 9.03 -1.97 -7.25
N THR A 113 8.99 -2.28 -5.95
CA THR A 113 9.41 -3.58 -5.40
C THR A 113 8.47 -4.69 -5.82
N PHE A 114 7.20 -4.37 -6.00
CA PHE A 114 6.14 -5.31 -6.31
C PHE A 114 5.73 -5.20 -7.78
N ASN A 115 5.21 -6.30 -8.33
CA ASN A 115 4.87 -6.37 -9.75
C ASN A 115 3.64 -5.51 -10.05
N VAL A 116 3.88 -4.24 -10.40
CA VAL A 116 2.91 -3.39 -11.09
C VAL A 116 3.02 -3.74 -12.56
N ARG A 117 2.00 -4.40 -13.12
CA ARG A 117 1.79 -4.38 -14.56
C ARG A 117 1.67 -2.92 -14.97
N ARG A 118 2.76 -2.34 -15.47
CA ARG A 118 2.74 -1.10 -16.24
C ARG A 118 2.30 -1.46 -17.66
N ASP A 119 1.10 -2.00 -17.79
CA ASP A 119 0.42 -1.96 -19.08
C ASP A 119 -0.02 -0.50 -19.23
N ARG A 120 0.93 0.29 -19.73
CA ARG A 120 0.71 1.64 -20.24
C ARG A 120 -0.26 1.48 -21.41
N ASP A 121 -1.52 1.84 -21.23
CA ASP A 121 -2.43 2.20 -22.32
C ASP A 121 -3.64 3.01 -21.84
N ASP A 122 -3.45 3.91 -20.86
CA ASP A 122 -4.41 4.99 -20.59
C ASP A 122 -3.69 6.35 -20.72
N TRP A 123 -3.36 6.68 -21.96
CA TRP A 123 -2.89 7.99 -22.41
C TRP A 123 -4.01 8.75 -23.15
N ASN A 124 -5.25 8.68 -22.65
CA ASN A 124 -6.38 9.38 -23.26
C ASN A 124 -6.92 10.59 -22.48
N ASP A 125 -6.15 11.14 -21.54
CA ASP A 125 -6.48 12.44 -20.93
C ASP A 125 -5.72 13.63 -21.58
N ARG A 126 -5.33 13.49 -22.86
CA ARG A 126 -4.84 14.63 -23.68
C ARG A 126 -6.00 15.39 -24.33
N ARG A 127 -6.81 16.02 -23.50
CA ARG A 127 -7.54 17.27 -23.74
C ARG A 127 -7.65 17.88 -22.35
N ASP A 128 -6.86 18.88 -21.97
CA ASP A 128 -6.94 20.21 -22.54
C ASP A 128 -5.61 20.97 -22.46
N ASN A 129 -5.21 21.49 -23.62
CA ASN A 129 -4.35 22.64 -23.73
C ASN A 129 -5.21 23.88 -23.42
N SER A 130 -5.23 24.32 -22.18
CA SER A 130 -5.46 25.72 -21.82
C SER A 130 -4.58 26.04 -20.62
N GLY A 131 -3.77 27.07 -20.79
CA GLY A 131 -2.70 27.43 -19.87
C GLY A 131 -3.25 27.89 -18.53
N ASP A 132 -3.01 27.08 -17.51
CA ASP A 132 -2.97 27.51 -16.11
C ASP A 132 -1.66 26.99 -15.52
N ARG A 133 -0.56 27.58 -15.99
CA ARG A 133 0.66 27.65 -15.19
C ARG A 133 0.31 28.60 -14.04
N ASP A 134 0.63 28.20 -12.81
CA ASP A 134 0.54 29.00 -11.57
C ASP A 134 -0.75 28.85 -10.73
N ARG A 135 -1.10 27.60 -10.34
CA ARG A 135 -1.99 27.38 -9.19
C ARG A 135 -1.56 26.23 -8.26
N ASP A 136 -0.25 26.01 -8.15
CA ASP A 136 0.35 25.02 -7.24
C ASP A 136 0.39 25.46 -5.77
N ASP A 137 -0.29 26.57 -5.42
CA ASP A 137 -0.28 27.15 -4.07
C ASP A 137 -1.68 27.20 -3.43
N TYR A 138 -2.49 26.14 -3.62
CA TYR A 138 -3.67 25.93 -2.76
C TYR A 138 -3.21 25.21 -1.48
N PRO A 139 -3.25 25.85 -0.30
CA PRO A 139 -2.97 25.18 0.97
C PRO A 139 -4.05 24.15 1.39
N GLY A 140 -5.03 23.86 0.51
CA GLY A 140 -6.16 22.97 0.77
C GLY A 140 -6.02 21.56 0.20
N VAL A 141 -7.05 20.73 0.39
CA VAL A 141 -7.08 19.36 -0.12
C VAL A 141 -7.47 19.29 -1.59
N ARG A 142 -6.78 18.41 -2.32
CA ARG A 142 -7.10 18.03 -3.70
C ARG A 142 -7.18 16.53 -3.82
N ILE A 143 -8.34 16.01 -4.22
CA ILE A 143 -8.49 14.59 -4.56
C ILE A 143 -7.75 14.31 -5.87
N VAL A 144 -6.73 13.47 -5.81
CA VAL A 144 -5.93 13.02 -6.97
C VAL A 144 -6.68 11.89 -7.66
N ARG A 145 -7.03 10.83 -6.92
CA ARG A 145 -7.74 9.65 -7.41
C ARG A 145 -8.59 9.04 -6.29
N ALA A 146 -9.71 8.42 -6.63
CA ALA A 146 -10.47 7.63 -5.68
C ALA A 146 -11.12 6.41 -6.34
N TYR A 147 -11.15 5.31 -5.61
CA TYR A 147 -11.68 4.04 -6.08
C TYR A 147 -12.53 3.38 -5.01
N TYR A 148 -13.65 2.81 -5.41
CA TYR A 148 -14.58 2.14 -4.51
C TYR A 148 -14.83 0.72 -4.95
N GLY A 149 -14.70 -0.26 -4.05
CA GLY A 149 -14.99 -1.65 -4.38
C GLY A 149 -14.36 -2.66 -3.43
N TRP A 150 -14.16 -3.88 -3.90
CA TRP A 150 -13.76 -5.02 -3.08
C TRP A 150 -12.75 -5.91 -3.80
N GLN A 151 -11.71 -6.37 -3.08
CA GLN A 151 -10.70 -7.32 -3.59
C GLN A 151 -10.14 -6.99 -4.99
N GLY A 152 -9.85 -5.71 -5.24
CA GLY A 152 -9.31 -5.24 -6.52
C GLY A 152 -10.35 -5.00 -7.63
N ASN A 153 -11.60 -5.45 -7.44
CA ASN A 153 -12.72 -5.07 -8.29
C ASN A 153 -13.28 -3.74 -7.81
N THR A 154 -12.89 -2.65 -8.48
CA THR A 154 -13.26 -1.29 -8.08
C THR A 154 -13.82 -0.48 -9.23
N VAL A 155 -14.62 0.52 -8.89
CA VAL A 155 -15.01 1.61 -9.79
C VAL A 155 -14.27 2.90 -9.44
N ASN A 156 -13.97 3.72 -10.45
CA ASN A 156 -13.39 5.05 -10.25
C ASN A 156 -14.48 6.01 -9.75
N VAL A 157 -14.29 6.57 -8.55
CA VAL A 157 -15.21 7.51 -7.89
C VAL A 157 -14.57 8.88 -7.67
N THR A 158 -13.49 9.17 -8.40
CA THR A 158 -12.72 10.42 -8.26
C THR A 158 -13.61 11.65 -8.40
N GLU A 159 -14.43 11.70 -9.45
CA GLU A 159 -15.34 12.84 -9.68
C GLU A 159 -16.48 12.89 -8.66
N ALA A 160 -16.99 11.73 -8.22
CA ALA A 160 -18.00 11.68 -7.16
C ALA A 160 -17.47 12.30 -5.86
N LEU A 161 -16.21 12.04 -5.49
CA LEU A 161 -15.58 12.68 -4.34
C LEU A 161 -15.29 14.17 -4.56
N ARG A 162 -14.77 14.55 -5.73
CA ARG A 162 -14.51 15.97 -6.07
C ARG A 162 -15.78 16.80 -5.98
N SER A 163 -16.91 16.29 -6.46
CA SER A 163 -18.21 16.96 -6.39
C SER A 163 -18.75 17.15 -4.97
N ARG A 164 -18.27 16.35 -4.00
CA ARG A 164 -18.64 16.42 -2.58
C ARG A 164 -17.74 17.32 -1.76
N MET A 165 -16.60 17.74 -2.30
CA MET A 165 -15.70 18.65 -1.62
C MET A 165 -16.42 19.98 -1.38
N ARG A 166 -16.39 20.46 -0.14
CA ARG A 166 -17.00 21.72 0.29
C ARG A 166 -15.98 22.46 1.14
N ASP A 167 -15.70 23.71 0.78
CA ASP A 167 -14.79 24.59 1.54
C ASP A 167 -13.39 24.00 1.80
N GLY A 168 -12.90 23.17 0.86
CA GLY A 168 -11.58 22.56 0.93
C GLY A 168 -11.47 21.29 1.77
N GLN A 169 -12.57 20.83 2.39
CA GLN A 169 -12.64 19.61 3.20
C GLN A 169 -13.67 18.61 2.63
N ILE A 170 -13.59 17.37 3.08
CA ILE A 170 -14.61 16.35 2.79
C ILE A 170 -14.86 15.48 4.02
N SER A 171 -16.12 15.45 4.46
CA SER A 171 -16.55 14.55 5.52
C SER A 171 -17.92 13.96 5.19
N PHE A 172 -17.99 12.64 5.02
CA PHE A 172 -19.25 11.93 4.75
C PHE A 172 -19.12 10.44 5.05
N VAL A 173 -20.26 9.78 5.28
CA VAL A 173 -20.32 8.32 5.44
C VAL A 173 -20.23 7.64 4.08
N VAL A 174 -19.25 6.75 3.93
CA VAL A 174 -19.03 5.97 2.71
C VAL A 174 -20.18 4.99 2.52
N THR A 175 -20.96 5.16 1.47
CA THR A 175 -22.11 4.30 1.13
C THR A 175 -22.18 4.09 -0.38
N ASN A 176 -22.82 3.00 -0.81
CA ASN A 176 -23.18 2.78 -2.22
C ASN A 176 -23.78 4.02 -2.89
N SER A 177 -24.80 4.62 -2.27
CA SER A 177 -25.45 5.83 -2.80
C SER A 177 -24.49 7.01 -2.87
N ALA A 178 -23.56 7.14 -1.91
CA ALA A 178 -22.57 8.20 -1.95
C ALA A 178 -21.59 8.06 -3.12
N MET A 179 -21.30 6.82 -3.52
CA MET A 179 -20.35 6.44 -4.56
C MET A 179 -20.97 6.30 -5.95
N GLY A 180 -22.29 6.54 -6.08
CA GLY A 180 -23.01 6.46 -7.35
C GLY A 180 -23.45 5.04 -7.74
N GLY A 181 -23.37 4.07 -6.83
CA GLY A 181 -23.80 2.69 -7.06
C GLY A 181 -23.05 1.67 -6.21
N ASP A 182 -23.45 0.40 -6.32
CA ASP A 182 -22.77 -0.73 -5.69
C ASP A 182 -21.91 -1.48 -6.72
N PRO A 183 -20.57 -1.40 -6.65
CA PRO A 183 -19.69 -2.13 -7.56
C PRO A 183 -19.53 -3.62 -7.21
N ALA A 184 -19.91 -4.04 -6.00
CA ALA A 184 -19.73 -5.41 -5.52
C ALA A 184 -20.78 -5.72 -4.43
N VAL A 185 -21.95 -6.17 -4.87
CA VAL A 185 -23.11 -6.45 -4.00
C VAL A 185 -22.77 -7.52 -2.97
N GLY A 186 -23.07 -7.23 -1.71
CA GLY A 186 -22.84 -8.15 -0.58
C GLY A 186 -21.40 -8.27 -0.10
N ALA A 187 -20.48 -7.48 -0.67
CA ALA A 187 -19.08 -7.46 -0.27
C ALA A 187 -18.75 -6.30 0.70
N ASP A 188 -17.72 -6.50 1.53
CA ASP A 188 -17.19 -5.52 2.50
C ASP A 188 -16.36 -4.43 1.80
N LYS A 189 -17.03 -3.61 0.99
CA LYS A 189 -16.38 -2.63 0.13
C LYS A 189 -15.56 -1.60 0.89
N VAL A 190 -14.53 -1.10 0.24
CA VAL A 190 -13.65 -0.04 0.73
C VAL A 190 -13.54 1.07 -0.29
N LEU A 191 -13.47 2.30 0.20
CA LEU A 191 -13.12 3.50 -0.53
C LEU A 191 -11.65 3.79 -0.31
N VAL A 192 -10.86 3.79 -1.37
CA VAL A 192 -9.46 4.21 -1.39
C VAL A 192 -9.40 5.60 -2.01
N VAL A 193 -8.83 6.57 -1.29
CA VAL A 193 -8.71 7.96 -1.72
C VAL A 193 -7.24 8.38 -1.69
N ILE A 194 -6.72 8.78 -2.83
CA ILE A 194 -5.41 9.43 -2.96
C ILE A 194 -5.67 10.92 -3.10
N TYR A 195 -5.10 11.72 -2.21
CA TYR A 195 -5.29 13.16 -2.17
C TYR A 195 -3.97 13.88 -1.90
N ARG A 196 -3.91 15.17 -2.23
CA ARG A 196 -2.82 16.07 -1.87
C ARG A 196 -3.33 17.03 -0.81
N TYR A 197 -2.59 17.19 0.27
CA TYR A 197 -2.87 18.12 1.36
C TYR A 197 -1.57 18.85 1.72
N GLN A 198 -1.61 20.19 1.73
CA GLN A 198 -0.43 21.02 2.04
C GLN A 198 0.82 20.62 1.23
N GLY A 199 0.62 20.38 -0.07
CA GLY A 199 1.69 19.96 -0.99
C GLY A 199 2.17 18.51 -0.84
N ARG A 200 1.66 17.74 0.13
CA ARG A 200 2.00 16.33 0.32
C ARG A 200 0.88 15.44 -0.17
N GLU A 201 1.21 14.47 -1.01
CA GLU A 201 0.26 13.42 -1.37
C GLU A 201 0.11 12.42 -0.21
N SER A 202 -1.10 11.91 -0.02
CA SER A 202 -1.50 11.01 1.06
C SER A 202 -2.61 10.09 0.56
N ALA A 203 -2.84 8.98 1.27
CA ALA A 203 -3.90 8.04 0.95
C ALA A 203 -4.74 7.73 2.20
N ALA A 204 -6.04 7.57 2.01
CA ALA A 204 -7.01 7.15 3.03
C ALA A 204 -7.82 5.97 2.50
N ILE A 205 -8.08 4.97 3.36
CA ILE A 205 -8.93 3.83 3.07
C ILE A 205 -10.03 3.76 4.13
N VAL A 206 -11.27 3.69 3.68
CA VAL A 206 -12.44 3.73 4.54
C VAL A 206 -13.41 2.63 4.12
N ARG A 207 -13.81 1.78 5.07
CA ARG A 207 -14.82 0.75 4.84
C ARG A 207 -16.18 1.39 4.56
N GLU A 208 -17.00 0.73 3.74
CA GLU A 208 -18.41 1.08 3.63
C GLU A 208 -19.07 1.12 5.03
N GLY A 209 -19.93 2.11 5.24
CA GLY A 209 -20.56 2.40 6.53
C GLY A 209 -19.73 3.30 7.46
N ASN A 210 -18.44 3.50 7.19
CA ASN A 210 -17.59 4.38 8.00
C ASN A 210 -17.47 5.78 7.39
N THR A 211 -17.09 6.75 8.23
CA THR A 211 -16.91 8.15 7.81
C THR A 211 -15.53 8.36 7.20
N LEU A 212 -15.49 8.89 5.98
CA LEU A 212 -14.29 9.51 5.43
C LEU A 212 -14.21 10.94 5.95
N THR A 213 -13.05 11.33 6.48
CA THR A 213 -12.74 12.71 6.83
C THR A 213 -11.37 13.06 6.26
N ILE A 214 -11.32 14.07 5.39
CA ILE A 214 -10.07 14.66 4.89
C ILE A 214 -10.16 16.18 5.14
N PRO A 215 -9.11 16.80 5.73
CA PRO A 215 -9.08 18.23 6.06
C PRO A 215 -9.28 19.18 4.88
#